data_AF-A0A9Q0ZBF2-F1
#
_entry.id   AF-A0A9Q0ZBF2-F1
#
_cell.length_a   1.000
_cell.length_b   1.000
_cell.length_c   1.000
_cell.angle_alpha   90.00
_cell.angle_beta   90.00
_cell.angle_gamma   90.00
#
_symmetry.space_group_name_H-M   'P 1'
#
loop_
_entity.id
_entity.type
_entity.pdbx_description
1 polymer ?
#
loop_
_entity_poly.entity_id
_entity_poly.type
_entity_poly.pdbx_seq_one_letter_code
_entity_poly.pdbx_strand_id
1 'polypeptide(L)' 'MSGRGGGRVNNSSGKGNTGISGIPAASRKMVQSLKEIVNSPEPEIYAMLKECNMDPNEAVSRLLSQ' A
#
# COMPACT_ATOMS: atom_id res chain seq x y z
N MET A 1 -49.32 -4.05 -6.73
CA MET A 1 -48.26 -3.54 -5.84
C MET A 1 -47.11 -4.53 -5.84
N SER A 2 -46.03 -4.25 -6.58
CA SER A 2 -44.79 -5.01 -6.50
C SER A 2 -43.66 -3.99 -6.57
N GLY A 3 -43.41 -3.36 -5.42
CA GLY A 3 -42.28 -2.45 -5.24
C GLY A 3 -40.98 -3.21 -4.98
N ARG A 4 -39.91 -2.39 -4.85
CA ARG A 4 -38.51 -2.69 -4.51
C ARG A 4 -37.67 -2.97 -5.76
N GLY A 5 -36.88 -2.02 -6.25
CA GLY A 5 -35.81 -1.31 -5.52
C GLY A 5 -34.54 -2.13 -5.72
N GLY A 6 -33.51 -1.68 -6.43
CA GLY A 6 -32.82 -0.40 -6.29
C GLY A 6 -31.47 -0.70 -5.65
N GLY A 7 -30.36 -0.35 -6.32
CA GLY A 7 -29.03 -0.48 -5.74
C GLY A 7 -27.95 -0.82 -6.75
N ARG A 8 -27.49 0.19 -7.49
CA ARG A 8 -26.20 0.14 -8.18
C ARG A 8 -25.13 -0.05 -7.11
N VAL A 9 -24.39 -1.16 -7.12
CA VAL A 9 -23.10 -1.22 -6.43
C VAL A 9 -22.07 -0.60 -7.35
N ASN A 10 -21.83 0.66 -7.08
CA ASN A 10 -20.70 1.44 -7.51
C ASN A 10 -19.52 1.08 -6.60
N ASN A 11 -18.64 0.20 -7.07
CA ASN A 11 -17.34 0.01 -6.43
C ASN A 11 -16.46 1.23 -6.79
N SER A 12 -16.77 2.33 -6.12
CA SER A 12 -16.02 3.57 -6.13
C SER A 12 -14.82 3.37 -5.23
N SER A 13 -13.80 2.65 -5.69
CA SER A 13 -12.48 2.68 -5.03
C SER A 13 -11.71 3.88 -5.57
N GLY A 14 -12.36 5.05 -5.51
CA GLY A 14 -11.77 6.34 -5.78
C GLY A 14 -11.26 6.94 -4.48
N LYS A 15 -9.94 7.10 -4.43
CA LYS A 15 -9.23 8.20 -3.75
C LYS A 15 -9.40 8.29 -2.22
N GLY A 16 -8.42 7.74 -1.52
CA GLY A 16 -8.23 7.97 -0.08
C GLY A 16 -6.83 7.60 0.35
N ASN A 17 -5.93 8.58 0.29
CA ASN A 17 -4.63 8.62 0.95
C ASN A 17 -4.68 7.94 2.33
N THR A 18 -4.27 6.67 2.43
CA THR A 18 -4.19 5.97 3.71
C THR A 18 -3.00 5.02 3.64
N GLY A 19 -1.81 5.59 3.77
CA GLY A 19 -0.53 4.91 3.55
C GLY A 19 -0.29 3.66 4.38
N ILE A 20 -1.12 3.33 5.37
CA ILE A 20 -0.96 2.14 6.22
C ILE A 20 -2.16 1.20 6.24
N SER A 21 -3.38 1.70 6.02
CA SER A 21 -4.59 0.85 5.97
C SER A 21 -4.65 -0.01 4.71
N GLY A 22 -3.82 0.30 3.71
CA GLY A 22 -3.68 -0.47 2.48
C GLY A 22 -2.56 -1.51 2.47
N ILE A 23 -1.77 -1.65 3.55
CA ILE A 23 -0.65 -2.60 3.58
C ILE A 23 -1.15 -3.98 4.05
N PRO A 24 -1.12 -5.01 3.19
CA PRO A 24 -1.48 -6.37 3.58
C PRO A 24 -0.55 -6.92 4.68
N ALA A 25 -1.05 -7.81 5.53
CA ALA A 25 -0.23 -8.48 6.55
C ALA A 25 1.00 -9.19 5.96
N ALA A 26 0.87 -9.77 4.76
CA ALA A 26 1.99 -10.37 4.02
C ALA A 26 3.10 -9.37 3.70
N SER A 27 2.74 -8.12 3.39
CA SER A 27 3.69 -7.04 3.07
C SER A 27 4.24 -6.34 4.31
N ARG A 28 3.53 -6.38 5.45
CA ARG A 28 4.00 -5.73 6.69
C ARG A 28 5.37 -6.24 7.14
N LYS A 29 5.63 -7.54 7.03
CA LYS A 29 6.94 -8.11 7.42
C LYS A 29 8.06 -7.54 6.56
N MET A 30 7.82 -7.38 5.25
CA MET A 30 8.77 -6.75 4.35
C MET A 30 8.94 -5.27 4.70
N VAL A 31 7.85 -4.52 4.80
CA VAL A 31 7.87 -3.09 5.15
C VAL A 31 8.60 -2.83 6.47
N GLN A 32 8.40 -3.67 7.49
CA GLN A 32 9.08 -3.57 8.76
C GLN A 32 10.57 -3.89 8.65
N SER A 33 10.95 -4.92 7.89
CA SER A 33 12.37 -5.23 7.64
C SER A 33 13.07 -4.10 6.91
N LEU A 34 12.40 -3.49 5.93
CA LEU A 34 12.92 -2.36 5.17
C LEU A 34 13.03 -1.11 6.06
N LYS A 35 12.04 -0.87 6.93
CA LYS A 35 12.02 0.27 7.86
C LYS A 35 13.24 0.32 8.75
N GLU A 36 13.70 -0.81 9.27
CA GLU A 36 14.90 -0.86 10.10
C GLU A 36 16.18 -0.51 9.30
N ILE A 37 16.18 -0.74 7.99
CA ILE A 37 17.33 -0.49 7.11
C ILE A 37 17.33 0.96 6.61
N VAL A 38 16.18 1.43 6.11
CA VAL A 38 16.02 2.75 5.48
C VAL A 38 15.55 3.84 6.44
N ASN A 39 15.24 3.47 7.69
CA ASN A 39 14.73 4.34 8.76
C ASN A 39 13.58 5.27 8.32
N SER A 40 12.75 4.82 7.39
CA SER A 40 11.67 5.57 6.75
C SER A 40 10.29 5.12 7.26
N PRO A 41 9.22 5.91 7.09
CA PRO A 41 7.90 5.50 7.52
C PRO A 41 7.34 4.36 6.66
N GLU A 42 6.72 3.37 7.30
CA GLU A 42 6.03 2.22 6.66
C GLU A 42 5.18 2.57 5.42
N PRO A 43 4.37 3.66 5.41
CA PRO A 43 3.61 4.04 4.23
C PRO A 43 4.47 4.40 3.01
N GLU A 44 5.59 5.06 3.24
CA GLU A 44 6.51 5.53 2.19
C GLU A 44 7.32 4.37 1.64
N ILE A 45 7.74 3.47 2.53
CA ILE A 45 8.38 2.21 2.17
C ILE A 45 7.45 1.35 1.30
N TYR A 46 6.19 1.22 1.68
CA TYR A 46 5.22 0.43 0.91
C TYR A 46 4.91 1.07 -0.45
N ALA A 47 4.85 2.40 -0.51
CA ALA A 47 4.71 3.13 -1.77
C ALA A 47 5.89 2.83 -2.71
N MET A 48 7.13 2.96 -2.21
CA MET A 48 8.34 2.61 -2.98
C MET A 48 8.36 1.15 -3.39
N LEU A 49 8.04 0.24 -2.48
CA LEU A 49 7.89 -1.18 -2.77
C LEU A 49 6.90 -1.40 -3.93
N LYS A 50 5.74 -0.73 -3.92
CA LYS A 50 4.76 -0.84 -5.01
C LYS A 50 5.30 -0.33 -6.34
N GLU A 51 6.06 0.75 -6.33
CA GLU A 51 6.73 1.28 -7.52
C GLU A 51 7.84 0.35 -8.04
N CYS A 52 8.53 -0.33 -7.12
CA CYS A 52 9.53 -1.36 -7.40
C CYS A 52 8.90 -2.75 -7.64
N ASN A 53 7.66 -2.85 -8.13
CA ASN A 53 7.00 -4.13 -8.43
C ASN A 53 6.91 -5.13 -7.24
N MET A 54 6.84 -4.60 -6.01
CA MET A 54 6.95 -5.34 -4.74
C MET A 54 8.32 -6.01 -4.52
N ASP A 55 9.39 -5.49 -5.11
CA ASP A 55 10.76 -5.96 -4.89
C ASP A 55 11.41 -5.24 -3.68
N PRO A 56 11.78 -5.98 -2.62
CA PRO A 56 12.38 -5.37 -1.43
C PRO A 56 13.79 -4.84 -1.70
N ASN A 57 14.57 -5.47 -2.56
CA ASN A 57 15.98 -5.13 -2.77
C ASN A 57 16.11 -3.81 -3.55
N GLU A 58 15.31 -3.66 -4.62
CA GLU A 58 15.15 -2.43 -5.37
C GLU A 58 14.60 -1.31 -4.48
N ALA A 59 13.56 -1.59 -3.68
CA ALA A 59 12.99 -0.59 -2.78
C ALA A 59 14.01 -0.08 -1.76
N VAL A 60 14.79 -0.96 -1.13
CA VAL A 60 15.91 -0.56 -0.25
C VAL A 60 16.89 0.30 -1.03
N SER A 61 17.39 -0.18 -2.17
CA SER A 61 18.44 0.51 -2.91
C SER A 61 18.01 1.92 -3.30
N ARG A 62 16.75 2.08 -3.68
CA ARG A 62 16.18 3.37 -4.09
C ARG A 62 15.94 4.30 -2.91
N LEU A 63 15.46 3.78 -1.78
CA LEU A 63 15.29 4.53 -0.53
C LEU A 63 16.63 4.97 0.07
N LEU A 64 17.67 4.15 0.00
CA LEU A 64 19.03 4.50 0.45
C LEU A 64 19.76 5.44 -0.50
N SER A 65 19.31 5.54 -1.75
CA SER A 65 19.87 6.45 -2.76
C SER A 65 19.13 7.79 -2.83
N GLN A 66 18.19 8.07 -1.92
CA GLN A 66 17.67 9.42 -1.67
C GLN A 66 18.73 10.28 -0.98
#